data_AF-F4H4U6-F1
#
_entry.id   AF-F4H4U6-F1
#
_cell.length_a   1.000
_cell.length_b   1.000
_cell.length_c   1.000
_cell.angle_alpha   90.00
_cell.angle_beta   90.00
_cell.angle_gamma   90.00
#
_symmetry.space_group_name_H-M   'P 1'
#
loop_
_entity.id
_entity.type
_entity.pdbx_description
1 polymer ?
#
loop_
_entity_poly.entity_id
_entity_poly.type
_entity_poly.pdbx_seq_one_letter_code
_entity_poly.pdbx_strand_id
1 'polypeptide(L)'
;MKTDLKKEIPTYAARHGRVDVVEVPPLQYLMVDGHGDPNTAPAYADALASLYPLAYALKFLSKDALDRDYTVMPLEALWWADDMDAFTTARDKSRWDWTLLNVVPGWITAEHVAQARATVLRKGGAPRLDDLRLERYDEGLCVQTLHVGPYDDEAPVLDALHHEFLPAHGLRRTGKHHEVYLSDARRTAPEKLRTILRQPVERVA
;
A
#
# COMPACT_ATOMS: atom_id res chain seq x y z
N MET A 1 -3.82 -25.42 -4.82
CA MET A 1 -3.29 -24.47 -5.83
C MET A 1 -3.00 -23.15 -5.13
N LYS A 2 -1.89 -22.47 -5.42
CA LYS A 2 -1.54 -21.20 -4.75
C LYS A 2 -2.15 -20.02 -5.49
N THR A 3 -2.98 -19.25 -4.80
CA THR A 3 -3.62 -18.02 -5.31
C THR A 3 -2.59 -16.89 -5.40
N ASP A 4 -2.61 -16.11 -6.48
CA ASP A 4 -1.78 -14.92 -6.66
C ASP A 4 -2.68 -13.73 -7.03
N LEU A 5 -3.14 -13.00 -6.01
CA LEU A 5 -4.12 -11.93 -6.19
C LEU A 5 -3.60 -10.80 -7.09
N LYS A 6 -2.28 -10.63 -7.24
CA LYS A 6 -1.71 -9.66 -8.20
C LYS A 6 -2.09 -9.97 -9.66
N LYS A 7 -2.36 -11.24 -9.97
CA LYS A 7 -2.81 -11.67 -11.30
C LYS A 7 -4.32 -11.58 -11.46
N GLU A 8 -5.05 -11.60 -10.35
CA GLU A 8 -6.52 -11.60 -10.33
C GLU A 8 -7.08 -10.18 -10.23
N ILE A 9 -6.35 -9.25 -9.62
CA ILE A 9 -6.75 -7.84 -9.44
C ILE A 9 -6.05 -7.00 -10.53
N PRO A 10 -6.77 -6.55 -11.58
CA PRO A 10 -6.14 -5.90 -12.74
C PRO A 10 -5.38 -4.61 -12.40
N THR A 11 -5.76 -3.91 -11.33
CA THR A 11 -5.14 -2.66 -10.90
C THR A 11 -3.73 -2.84 -10.32
N TYR A 12 -3.25 -4.07 -10.11
CA TYR A 12 -1.83 -4.36 -9.85
C TYR A 12 -0.96 -4.40 -11.11
N ALA A 13 -1.53 -4.10 -12.28
CA ALA A 13 -0.79 -3.86 -13.51
C ALA A 13 -0.80 -2.37 -13.87
N ALA A 14 0.38 -1.79 -14.03
CA ALA A 14 0.59 -0.44 -14.54
C ALA A 14 1.76 -0.42 -15.52
N ARG A 15 1.79 0.55 -16.43
CA ARG A 15 2.83 0.69 -17.46
C ARG A 15 3.67 1.93 -17.20
N HIS A 16 4.99 1.80 -17.38
CA HIS A 16 5.89 2.94 -17.21
C HIS A 16 5.67 3.95 -18.34
N GLY A 17 5.67 5.24 -18.01
CA GLY A 17 5.40 6.32 -18.96
C GLY A 17 3.94 6.41 -19.43
N ARG A 18 3.00 5.73 -18.78
CA ARG A 18 1.57 5.79 -19.12
C ARG A 18 0.72 5.90 -17.86
N VAL A 19 -0.12 6.93 -17.84
CA VAL A 19 -1.17 7.09 -16.82
C VAL A 19 -2.45 6.39 -17.31
N ASP A 20 -3.04 5.60 -16.43
CA ASP A 20 -4.29 4.89 -16.63
C ASP A 20 -5.35 5.39 -15.65
N VAL A 21 -6.56 5.69 -16.16
CA VAL A 21 -7.74 5.84 -15.30
C VAL A 21 -8.30 4.45 -15.02
N VAL A 22 -8.41 4.08 -13.75
CA VAL A 22 -8.82 2.75 -13.30
C VAL A 22 -9.90 2.84 -12.23
N GLU A 23 -10.69 1.78 -12.10
CA GLU A 23 -11.62 1.60 -10.98
C GLU A 23 -11.07 0.48 -10.10
N VAL A 24 -10.64 0.84 -8.90
CA VAL A 24 -10.10 -0.10 -7.92
C VAL A 24 -11.29 -0.71 -7.17
N PRO A 25 -11.48 -2.04 -7.22
CA PRO A 25 -12.55 -2.66 -6.47
C PRO A 25 -12.30 -2.50 -4.96
N PRO A 26 -13.34 -2.58 -4.12
CA PRO A 26 -13.13 -2.63 -2.69
C PRO A 26 -12.32 -3.88 -2.30
N LEU A 27 -11.24 -3.68 -1.54
CA LEU A 27 -10.32 -4.75 -1.12
C LEU A 27 -10.25 -4.81 0.40
N GLN A 28 -9.85 -5.98 0.91
CA GLN A 28 -9.65 -6.22 2.34
C GLN A 28 -8.16 -6.17 2.66
N TYR A 29 -7.80 -5.44 3.72
CA TYR A 29 -6.42 -5.15 4.07
C TYR A 29 -6.15 -5.43 5.54
N LEU A 30 -4.94 -5.87 5.84
CA LEU A 30 -4.30 -5.51 7.09
C LEU A 30 -3.82 -4.07 6.99
N MET A 31 -4.13 -3.26 8.00
CA MET A 31 -3.77 -1.85 8.05
C MET A 31 -3.10 -1.50 9.37
N VAL A 32 -2.09 -0.63 9.33
CA VAL A 32 -1.51 0.01 10.51
C VAL A 32 -1.19 1.47 10.19
N ASP A 33 -1.68 2.38 11.02
CA ASP A 33 -1.43 3.81 10.85
C ASP A 33 -0.12 4.21 11.52
N GLY A 34 0.44 5.32 11.08
CA GLY A 34 1.55 5.95 11.75
C GLY A 34 1.81 7.34 11.20
N HIS A 35 2.88 7.93 11.72
CA HIS A 35 3.25 9.30 11.48
C HIS A 35 4.78 9.42 11.44
N GLY A 36 5.28 10.37 10.66
CA GLY A 36 6.68 10.72 10.55
C GLY A 36 7.41 10.04 9.40
N ASP A 37 8.66 10.44 9.22
CA ASP A 37 9.48 10.09 8.08
C ASP A 37 9.77 8.57 8.03
N PRO A 38 9.37 7.87 6.96
CA PRO A 38 9.56 6.42 6.85
C PRO A 38 11.04 5.98 6.84
N ASN A 39 11.97 6.91 6.58
CA ASN A 39 13.40 6.62 6.51
C ASN A 39 14.08 6.69 7.88
N THR A 40 13.49 7.39 8.84
CA THR A 40 14.16 7.71 10.12
C THR A 40 13.30 7.40 11.35
N ALA A 41 11.98 7.41 11.22
CA ALA A 41 11.07 7.16 12.33
C ALA A 41 11.02 5.67 12.70
N PRO A 42 11.28 5.30 13.97
CA PRO A 42 11.13 3.92 14.45
C PRO A 42 9.72 3.36 14.22
N ALA A 43 8.70 4.23 14.30
CA ALA A 43 7.29 3.85 14.13
C ALA A 43 7.01 3.15 12.80
N TYR A 44 7.71 3.53 11.71
CA TYR A 44 7.55 2.91 10.39
C TYR A 44 8.19 1.51 10.36
N ALA A 45 9.42 1.38 10.88
CA ALA A 45 10.11 0.10 10.98
C ALA A 45 9.34 -0.88 11.90
N ASP A 46 8.83 -0.41 13.02
CA ASP A 46 8.04 -1.18 13.99
C ASP A 46 6.70 -1.66 13.40
N ALA A 47 6.07 -0.82 12.57
CA ALA A 47 4.87 -1.17 11.83
C ALA A 47 5.14 -2.31 10.83
N LEU A 48 6.22 -2.22 10.05
CA LEU A 48 6.64 -3.29 9.14
C LEU A 48 7.02 -4.57 9.88
N ALA A 49 7.73 -4.44 11.00
CA ALA A 49 8.12 -5.54 11.88
C ALA A 49 6.90 -6.26 12.49
N SER A 50 5.72 -5.63 12.48
CA SER A 50 4.48 -6.23 12.99
C SER A 50 3.57 -6.74 11.87
N LEU A 51 3.44 -5.95 10.78
CA LEU A 51 2.60 -6.24 9.63
C LEU A 51 3.00 -7.55 8.95
N TYR A 52 4.30 -7.73 8.65
CA TYR A 52 4.75 -8.92 7.94
C TYR A 52 4.58 -10.21 8.75
N PRO A 53 4.97 -10.29 10.03
CA PRO A 53 4.69 -11.48 10.83
C PRO A 53 3.21 -11.87 10.85
N LEU A 54 2.29 -10.91 10.96
CA LEU A 54 0.85 -11.18 10.92
C LEU A 54 0.40 -11.66 9.54
N ALA A 55 0.84 -11.00 8.47
CA ALA A 55 0.51 -11.39 7.08
C ALA A 55 0.99 -12.81 6.75
N TYR A 56 2.21 -13.18 7.16
CA TYR A 56 2.73 -14.53 6.99
C TYR A 56 2.03 -15.55 7.90
N ALA A 57 1.71 -15.19 9.15
CA ALA A 57 0.94 -16.06 10.03
C ALA A 57 -0.45 -16.38 9.45
N LEU A 58 -1.14 -15.39 8.87
CA LEU A 58 -2.39 -15.58 8.15
C LEU A 58 -2.24 -16.46 6.92
N LYS A 59 -1.17 -16.26 6.14
CA LYS A 59 -0.87 -17.12 4.99
C LYS A 59 -0.74 -18.58 5.40
N PHE A 60 0.03 -18.87 6.45
CA PHE A 60 0.22 -20.24 6.92
C PHE A 60 -1.06 -20.82 7.53
N LEU A 61 -1.79 -20.04 8.32
CA LEU A 61 -3.09 -20.44 8.84
C LEU A 61 -4.08 -20.79 7.71
N SER A 62 -4.18 -19.94 6.68
CA SER A 62 -5.06 -20.18 5.53
C SER A 62 -4.65 -21.43 4.76
N LYS A 63 -3.35 -21.65 4.59
CA LYS A 63 -2.85 -22.86 3.94
C LYS A 63 -3.17 -24.12 4.76
N ASP A 64 -2.90 -24.11 6.05
CA ASP A 64 -2.89 -25.32 6.87
C ASP A 64 -4.28 -25.66 7.43
N ALA A 65 -5.09 -24.65 7.79
CA ALA A 65 -6.41 -24.84 8.39
C ALA A 65 -7.55 -24.73 7.38
N LEU A 66 -7.39 -23.97 6.30
CA LEU A 66 -8.45 -23.73 5.31
C LEU A 66 -8.19 -24.42 3.96
N ASP A 67 -7.02 -25.06 3.78
CA ASP A 67 -6.55 -25.63 2.51
C ASP A 67 -6.56 -24.60 1.35
N ARG A 68 -6.32 -23.32 1.67
CA ARG A 68 -6.32 -22.20 0.71
C ARG A 68 -5.02 -21.43 0.82
N ASP A 69 -4.04 -21.81 0.01
CA ASP A 69 -2.76 -21.11 -0.07
C ASP A 69 -2.85 -19.84 -0.95
N TYR A 70 -2.18 -18.77 -0.53
CA TYR A 70 -2.06 -17.53 -1.29
C TYR A 70 -0.68 -16.89 -1.16
N THR A 71 -0.28 -16.06 -2.12
CA THR A 71 0.95 -15.26 -2.04
C THR A 71 0.70 -14.03 -1.17
N VAL A 72 1.57 -13.76 -0.19
CA VAL A 72 1.52 -12.48 0.55
C VAL A 72 1.67 -11.35 -0.45
N MET A 73 0.74 -10.39 -0.40
CA MET A 73 0.69 -9.28 -1.35
C MET A 73 1.86 -8.31 -1.12
N PRO A 74 2.16 -7.45 -2.10
CA PRO A 74 3.10 -6.35 -1.92
C PRO A 74 2.76 -5.50 -0.69
N LEU A 75 3.76 -4.80 -0.15
CA LEU A 75 3.48 -3.69 0.75
C LEU A 75 2.81 -2.58 -0.07
N GLU A 76 1.83 -1.93 0.55
CA GLU A 76 1.24 -0.70 0.01
C GLU A 76 1.21 0.33 1.13
N ALA A 77 1.15 1.60 0.75
CA ALA A 77 1.09 2.70 1.70
C ALA A 77 0.18 3.81 1.19
N LEU A 78 -0.68 4.30 2.07
CA LEU A 78 -1.38 5.56 1.89
C LEU A 78 -0.54 6.65 2.53
N TRP A 79 -0.38 7.78 1.85
CA TRP A 79 0.39 8.94 2.27
C TRP A 79 -0.47 10.20 2.21
N TRP A 80 -0.42 11.00 3.27
CA TRP A 80 -1.01 12.33 3.32
C TRP A 80 -0.31 13.22 4.33
N ALA A 81 -0.63 14.50 4.30
CA ALA A 81 -0.27 15.46 5.33
C ALA A 81 -1.41 16.49 5.44
N ASP A 82 -1.53 17.17 6.59
CA ASP A 82 -2.52 18.25 6.76
C ASP A 82 -2.35 19.37 5.73
N ASP A 83 -1.10 19.60 5.32
CA ASP A 83 -0.73 20.48 4.24
C ASP A 83 -0.11 19.65 3.10
N MET A 84 -0.85 19.48 2.01
CA MET A 84 -0.38 18.67 0.88
C MET A 84 0.85 19.27 0.18
N ASP A 85 1.17 20.55 0.39
CA ASP A 85 2.42 21.16 -0.07
C ASP A 85 3.65 20.58 0.66
N ALA A 86 3.44 19.98 1.84
CA ALA A 86 4.47 19.21 2.56
C ALA A 86 4.87 17.91 1.83
N PHE A 87 3.99 17.39 0.96
CA PHE A 87 4.26 16.20 0.15
C PHE A 87 4.97 16.55 -1.17
N THR A 88 4.60 17.68 -1.78
CA THR A 88 5.11 18.10 -3.10
C THR A 88 6.37 18.97 -3.00
N THR A 89 6.28 20.15 -2.38
CA THR A 89 7.32 21.18 -2.47
C THR A 89 8.29 21.15 -1.30
N ALA A 90 7.80 21.02 -0.06
CA ALA A 90 8.68 21.09 1.12
C ALA A 90 9.35 19.74 1.45
N ARG A 91 8.77 18.61 1.00
CA ARG A 91 9.20 17.23 1.29
C ARG A 91 9.59 17.01 2.76
N ASP A 92 8.87 17.67 3.67
CA ASP A 92 9.08 17.49 5.10
C ASP A 92 8.42 16.18 5.53
N LYS A 93 9.16 15.09 5.31
CA LYS A 93 8.71 13.71 5.60
C LYS A 93 8.33 13.54 7.08
N SER A 94 8.80 14.41 7.98
CA SER A 94 8.43 14.36 9.40
C SER A 94 6.96 14.67 9.66
N ARG A 95 6.28 15.35 8.73
CA ARG A 95 4.86 15.71 8.84
C ARG A 95 3.92 14.73 8.14
N TRP A 96 4.45 13.63 7.61
CA TRP A 96 3.67 12.67 6.85
C TRP A 96 2.89 11.77 7.79
N ASP A 97 1.60 11.66 7.53
CA ASP A 97 0.79 10.58 8.05
C ASP A 97 0.71 9.48 7.00
N TRP A 98 0.68 8.25 7.49
CA TRP A 98 0.63 7.09 6.62
C TRP A 98 -0.19 5.95 7.18
N THR A 99 -0.68 5.11 6.28
CA THR A 99 -1.29 3.81 6.59
C THR A 99 -0.57 2.77 5.76
N LEU A 100 0.12 1.84 6.42
CA LEU A 100 0.69 0.68 5.74
C LEU A 100 -0.39 -0.38 5.54
N LEU A 101 -0.36 -0.99 4.37
CA LEU A 101 -1.41 -1.86 3.86
C LEU A 101 -0.80 -3.19 3.37
N ASN A 102 -1.53 -4.27 3.59
CA ASN A 102 -1.30 -5.54 2.90
C ASN A 102 -2.63 -6.20 2.56
N VAL A 103 -2.93 -6.37 1.26
CA VAL A 103 -4.17 -7.05 0.84
C VAL A 103 -4.18 -8.48 1.35
N VAL A 104 -5.30 -8.85 1.98
CA VAL A 104 -5.60 -10.22 2.38
C VAL A 104 -6.83 -10.72 1.61
N PRO A 105 -6.89 -12.03 1.30
CA PRO A 105 -8.04 -12.57 0.59
C PRO A 105 -9.36 -12.39 1.34
N GLY A 106 -10.47 -12.23 0.62
CA GLY A 106 -11.81 -12.02 1.21
C GLY A 106 -12.37 -13.20 2.02
N TRP A 107 -11.73 -14.38 1.99
CA TRP A 107 -12.07 -15.50 2.88
C TRP A 107 -11.38 -15.44 4.24
N ILE A 108 -10.45 -14.50 4.44
CA ILE A 108 -9.85 -14.24 5.74
C ILE A 108 -10.86 -13.44 6.57
N THR A 109 -11.18 -13.94 7.77
CA THR A 109 -12.15 -13.34 8.68
C THR A 109 -11.42 -12.72 9.88
N ALA A 110 -12.15 -11.94 10.69
CA ALA A 110 -11.62 -11.41 11.95
C ALA A 110 -11.15 -12.53 12.91
N GLU A 111 -11.81 -13.70 12.89
CA GLU A 111 -11.39 -14.86 13.70
C GLU A 111 -10.04 -15.40 13.25
N HIS A 112 -9.82 -15.56 11.93
CA HIS A 112 -8.53 -15.96 11.39
C HIS A 112 -7.42 -14.97 11.79
N VAL A 113 -7.71 -13.66 11.78
CA VAL A 113 -6.78 -12.63 12.25
C VAL A 113 -6.48 -12.76 13.74
N ALA A 114 -7.48 -13.00 14.59
CA ALA A 114 -7.26 -13.21 16.02
C ALA A 114 -6.38 -14.43 16.31
N GLN A 115 -6.60 -15.55 15.61
CA GLN A 115 -5.78 -16.76 15.75
C GLN A 115 -4.33 -16.53 15.28
N ALA A 116 -4.14 -15.85 14.14
CA ALA A 116 -2.82 -15.50 13.64
C ALA A 116 -2.09 -14.54 14.60
N ARG A 117 -2.79 -13.52 15.11
CA ARG A 117 -2.29 -12.59 16.12
C ARG A 117 -1.80 -13.30 17.37
N ALA A 118 -2.58 -14.22 17.94
CA ALA A 118 -2.16 -15.01 19.10
C ALA A 118 -0.88 -15.81 18.82
N THR A 119 -0.71 -16.29 17.59
CA THR A 119 0.51 -17.01 17.17
C THR A 119 1.72 -16.09 17.05
N VAL A 120 1.56 -14.88 16.52
CA VAL A 120 2.63 -13.88 16.45
C VAL A 120 3.01 -13.39 17.85
N LEU A 121 2.02 -13.13 18.71
CA LEU A 121 2.23 -12.68 20.08
C LEU A 121 3.10 -13.66 20.88
N ARG A 122 2.88 -14.98 20.74
CA ARG A 122 3.71 -16.01 21.40
C ARG A 122 5.17 -16.01 20.91
N LYS A 123 5.43 -15.60 19.66
CA LYS A 123 6.79 -15.51 19.11
C LYS A 123 7.51 -14.23 19.52
N GLY A 124 6.77 -13.15 19.77
CA GLY A 124 7.33 -11.83 20.04
C GLY A 124 7.91 -11.15 18.80
N GLY A 125 8.53 -9.98 18.99
CA GLY A 125 9.18 -9.22 17.91
C GLY A 125 8.24 -8.45 16.98
N ALA A 126 6.97 -8.30 17.35
CA ALA A 126 5.96 -7.51 16.63
C ALA A 126 5.46 -6.35 17.52
N PRO A 127 6.24 -5.25 17.64
CA PRO A 127 6.02 -4.19 18.64
C PRO A 127 4.69 -3.43 18.48
N ARG A 128 4.12 -3.40 17.28
CA ARG A 128 2.86 -2.73 16.93
C ARG A 128 1.77 -3.72 16.51
N LEU A 129 1.85 -4.95 17.02
CA LEU A 129 0.88 -5.98 16.65
C LEU A 129 -0.55 -5.49 16.92
N ASP A 130 -0.82 -4.93 18.09
CA ASP A 130 -2.15 -4.47 18.53
C ASP A 130 -2.73 -3.30 17.74
N ASP A 131 -1.89 -2.54 17.03
CA ASP A 131 -2.32 -1.45 16.16
C ASP A 131 -2.85 -1.95 14.79
N LEU A 132 -2.57 -3.21 14.44
CA LEU A 132 -3.02 -3.79 13.17
C LEU A 132 -4.52 -4.06 13.20
N ARG A 133 -5.22 -3.58 12.18
CA ARG A 133 -6.65 -3.81 11.96
C ARG A 133 -6.91 -4.52 10.63
N LEU A 134 -8.03 -5.23 10.56
CA LEU A 134 -8.55 -5.82 9.32
C LEU A 134 -9.70 -4.95 8.84
N GLU A 135 -9.53 -4.28 7.71
CA GLU A 135 -10.54 -3.35 7.20
C GLU A 135 -10.74 -3.50 5.69
N ARG A 136 -11.94 -3.16 5.24
CA ARG A 136 -12.27 -3.01 3.83
C ARG A 136 -12.04 -1.55 3.42
N TYR A 137 -11.31 -1.35 2.33
CA TYR A 137 -11.06 -0.03 1.76
C TYR A 137 -11.57 0.03 0.33
N ASP A 138 -12.41 1.03 0.08
CA ASP A 138 -13.03 1.30 -1.22
C ASP A 138 -12.35 2.53 -1.82
N GLU A 139 -11.33 2.29 -2.63
CA GLU A 139 -10.52 3.34 -3.24
C GLU A 139 -11.23 3.94 -4.48
N GLY A 140 -12.05 3.14 -5.17
CA GLY A 140 -12.89 3.58 -6.27
C GLY A 140 -12.11 4.11 -7.48
N LEU A 141 -12.56 5.24 -8.03
CA LEU A 141 -11.97 5.84 -9.23
C LEU A 141 -10.59 6.43 -8.93
N CYS A 142 -9.59 5.95 -9.65
CA CYS A 142 -8.20 6.38 -9.49
C CYS A 142 -7.55 6.67 -10.83
N VAL A 143 -6.44 7.39 -10.79
CA VAL A 143 -5.41 7.33 -11.82
C VAL A 143 -4.21 6.58 -11.28
N GLN A 144 -3.51 5.82 -12.13
CA GLN A 144 -2.26 5.17 -11.74
C GLN A 144 -1.22 5.14 -12.85
N THR A 145 0.05 5.10 -12.47
CA THR A 145 1.20 4.93 -13.37
C THR A 145 2.27 4.06 -12.70
N LEU A 146 3.15 3.44 -13.49
CA LEU A 146 4.29 2.70 -12.95
C LEU A 146 5.53 3.60 -12.90
N HIS A 147 6.01 3.87 -11.68
CA HIS A 147 7.34 4.40 -11.47
C HIS A 147 8.38 3.28 -11.52
N VAL A 148 9.50 3.56 -12.19
CA VAL A 148 10.67 2.68 -12.22
C VAL A 148 11.89 3.51 -11.83
N GLY A 149 12.43 3.24 -10.65
CA GLY A 149 13.54 4.01 -10.08
C GLY A 149 13.39 4.26 -8.57
N PRO A 150 14.31 5.03 -7.97
CA PRO A 150 14.27 5.40 -6.55
C PRO A 150 12.99 6.13 -6.15
N TYR A 151 12.53 5.93 -4.91
CA TYR A 151 11.35 6.62 -4.37
C TYR A 151 11.50 8.15 -4.35
N ASP A 152 12.72 8.64 -4.16
CA ASP A 152 12.99 10.08 -4.16
C ASP A 152 12.84 10.74 -5.55
N ASP A 153 12.80 9.94 -6.62
CA ASP A 153 12.63 10.40 -8.01
C ASP A 153 11.17 10.37 -8.47
N GLU A 154 10.22 10.10 -7.56
CA GLU A 154 8.79 10.07 -7.89
C GLU A 154 8.19 11.48 -8.08
N ALA A 155 8.81 12.51 -7.49
CA ALA A 155 8.26 13.87 -7.46
C ALA A 155 7.93 14.45 -8.85
N PRO A 156 8.78 14.36 -9.89
CA PRO A 156 8.42 14.83 -11.23
C PRO A 156 7.24 14.08 -11.85
N VAL A 157 7.09 12.77 -11.55
CA VAL A 157 5.97 11.96 -12.05
C VAL A 157 4.67 12.40 -11.39
N LEU A 158 4.70 12.65 -10.08
CA LEU A 158 3.55 13.13 -9.32
C LEU A 158 3.14 14.56 -9.72
N ASP A 159 4.11 15.43 -9.96
CA ASP A 159 3.87 16.80 -10.43
C ASP A 159 3.13 16.80 -11.78
N ALA A 160 3.65 16.08 -12.77
CA ALA A 160 3.01 15.94 -14.08
C ALA A 160 1.62 15.28 -13.98
N LEU A 161 1.47 14.27 -13.11
CA LEU A 161 0.18 13.63 -12.86
C LEU A 161 -0.83 14.67 -12.33
N HIS A 162 -0.47 15.43 -11.30
CA HIS A 162 -1.39 16.30 -10.57
C HIS A 162 -1.68 17.61 -11.30
N HIS A 163 -0.69 18.19 -11.99
CA HIS A 163 -0.79 19.53 -12.57
C HIS A 163 -1.03 19.52 -14.09
N GLU A 164 -0.75 18.42 -14.79
CA GLU A 164 -0.99 18.31 -16.24
C GLU A 164 -2.08 17.29 -16.57
N PHE A 165 -1.90 16.03 -16.14
CA PHE A 165 -2.79 14.94 -16.55
C PHE A 165 -4.20 15.10 -15.98
N LEU A 166 -4.34 15.33 -14.67
CA LEU A 166 -5.65 15.43 -14.03
C LEU A 166 -6.52 16.56 -14.63
N PRO A 167 -6.03 17.81 -14.74
CA PRO A 167 -6.82 18.88 -15.34
C PRO A 167 -7.19 18.61 -16.80
N ALA A 168 -6.25 18.06 -17.59
CA ALA A 168 -6.49 17.75 -19.01
C ALA A 168 -7.58 16.68 -19.22
N HIS A 169 -7.87 15.86 -18.21
CA HIS A 169 -8.88 14.80 -18.28
C HIS A 169 -10.16 15.12 -17.48
N GLY A 170 -10.32 16.36 -17.00
CA GLY A 170 -11.49 16.75 -16.21
C GLY A 170 -11.57 15.98 -14.88
N LEU A 171 -10.43 15.74 -14.25
CA LEU A 171 -10.33 15.02 -12.98
C LEU A 171 -9.77 15.94 -11.89
N ARG A 172 -10.20 15.72 -10.65
CA ARG A 172 -9.60 16.34 -9.47
C ARG A 172 -9.24 15.30 -8.42
N ARG A 173 -8.16 15.56 -7.68
CA ARG A 173 -7.67 14.69 -6.59
C ARG A 173 -8.70 14.55 -5.48
N THR A 174 -8.77 13.35 -4.92
CA THR A 174 -9.50 13.00 -3.69
C THR A 174 -8.66 12.02 -2.88
N GLY A 175 -9.09 11.74 -1.65
CA GLY A 175 -8.47 10.70 -0.83
C GLY A 175 -6.97 10.92 -0.56
N LYS A 176 -6.26 9.81 -0.34
CA LYS A 176 -4.84 9.76 0.04
C LYS A 176 -4.01 9.26 -1.14
N HIS A 177 -2.78 9.75 -1.29
CA HIS A 177 -1.85 9.22 -2.29
C HIS A 177 -1.50 7.76 -1.94
N HIS A 178 -1.48 6.87 -2.92
CA HIS A 178 -1.36 5.44 -2.71
C HIS A 178 -0.19 4.86 -3.51
N GLU A 179 0.73 4.20 -2.82
CA GLU A 179 1.89 3.54 -3.41
C GLU A 179 1.80 2.02 -3.22
N VAL A 180 2.04 1.27 -4.29
CA VAL A 180 2.13 -0.20 -4.26
C VAL A 180 3.55 -0.64 -4.62
N TYR A 181 4.29 -1.17 -3.65
CA TYR A 181 5.71 -1.52 -3.78
C TYR A 181 5.90 -2.92 -4.38
N LEU A 182 5.94 -3.02 -5.70
CA LEU A 182 6.04 -4.29 -6.42
C LEU A 182 7.40 -4.98 -6.26
N SER A 183 8.44 -4.21 -5.92
CA SER A 183 9.81 -4.67 -5.70
C SER A 183 10.16 -4.68 -4.20
N ASP A 184 10.94 -5.68 -3.76
CA ASP A 184 11.56 -5.67 -2.43
C ASP A 184 12.82 -4.79 -2.47
N ALA A 185 12.77 -3.63 -1.81
CA ALA A 185 13.85 -2.64 -1.78
C ALA A 185 15.16 -3.19 -1.18
N ARG A 186 15.10 -4.24 -0.36
CA ARG A 186 16.29 -4.87 0.24
C ARG A 186 17.04 -5.76 -0.76
N ARG A 187 16.39 -6.11 -1.87
CA ARG A 187 16.88 -7.10 -2.85
C ARG A 187 16.99 -6.55 -4.26
N THR A 188 16.46 -5.37 -4.50
CA THR A 188 16.35 -4.75 -5.82
C THR A 188 17.18 -3.48 -5.82
N ALA A 189 18.04 -3.32 -6.82
CA ALA A 189 18.80 -2.10 -6.98
C ALA A 189 17.86 -0.90 -7.19
N PRO A 190 18.15 0.30 -6.64
CA PRO A 190 17.24 1.45 -6.66
C PRO A 190 16.67 1.80 -8.05
N GLU A 191 17.50 1.72 -9.10
CA GLU A 191 17.13 2.01 -10.48
C GLU A 191 16.17 0.97 -11.11
N LYS A 192 15.92 -0.15 -10.42
CA LYS A 192 15.02 -1.24 -10.84
C LYS A 192 13.83 -1.40 -9.92
N LEU A 193 13.67 -0.53 -8.92
CA LEU A 193 12.48 -0.54 -8.07
C LEU A 193 11.26 -0.23 -8.93
N ARG A 194 10.15 -0.89 -8.61
CA ARG A 194 8.89 -0.76 -9.34
C ARG A 194 7.81 -0.42 -8.33
N THR A 195 7.21 0.74 -8.49
CA THR A 195 6.14 1.24 -7.61
C THR A 195 4.97 1.66 -8.48
N ILE A 196 3.77 1.18 -8.18
CA ILE A 196 2.57 1.79 -8.77
C ILE A 196 2.26 3.02 -7.93
N LEU A 197 2.26 4.18 -8.58
CA LEU A 197 1.79 5.43 -8.01
C LEU A 197 0.32 5.58 -8.38
N ARG A 198 -0.55 5.71 -7.39
CA ARG A 198 -1.99 5.80 -7.58
C ARG A 198 -2.54 6.98 -6.80
N GLN A 199 -3.43 7.73 -7.44
CA GLN A 199 -4.12 8.87 -6.85
C GLN A 199 -5.62 8.66 -7.02
N PRO A 200 -6.41 8.61 -5.93
CA PRO A 200 -7.86 8.67 -6.02
C PRO A 200 -8.31 10.01 -6.62
N VAL A 201 -9.35 9.95 -7.45
CA VAL A 201 -9.87 11.10 -8.18
C VAL A 201 -11.38 11.06 -8.28
N GLU A 202 -11.97 12.21 -8.58
CA GLU A 202 -13.34 12.30 -9.04
C GLU A 202 -13.44 13.15 -10.31
N ARG A 203 -14.52 12.95 -11.07
CA ARG A 203 -14.80 13.73 -12.28
C ARG A 203 -15.23 15.14 -11.89
N VAL A 204 -14.64 16.13 -12.54
CA VAL A 204 -15.10 17.50 -12.48
C VAL A 204 -16.36 17.59 -13.35
N ALA A 205 -17.47 17.98 -12.74
CA ALA A 205 -18.75 18.20 -13.41
C ALA A 205 -18.72 19.47 -14.27
#